data_AF-A0A355BF73-F1
#
_entry.id   AF-A0A355BF73-F1
#
_cell.length_a   1.000
_cell.length_b   1.000
_cell.length_c   1.000
_cell.angle_alpha   90.00
_cell.angle_beta   90.00
_cell.angle_gamma   90.00
#
_symmetry.space_group_name_H-M   'P 1'
#
loop_
_entity.id
_entity.type
_entity.pdbx_description
1 polymer ?
#
loop_
_entity_poly.entity_id
_entity_poly.type
_entity_poly.pdbx_seq_one_letter_code
_entity_poly.pdbx_strand_id
1 'polypeptide(L)'
;GTTAARREKLKLLAVLHDYEETAIKMVKAVELLRWAPWYNLAGNSLPTYYPQALTSDARYSALYALYRQLRAEGVVVAIDDEYSYQWRRTDQLYELWCFVKLYRVLVDPSIGFQPKSGWLFDSAFASGTMLIPVFQSGAGILLGREAENVTLHLVFDAELPRQSQDTEFGKAPLFTRGMHNRPDGRLDIYSNSTYSGSIIFDFKYRPLYGFWDTSAITGSLRPKAMNQLISYASDIRSPYLHTPCIDQRWRQSISPIHEVWAVFPGTNRGGLYNEIHPDHSVRLISLAPDTDLAGFAAVLGGVIDSILAKAK
;
A
#
# COMPACT_ATOMS: atom_id res chain seq x y z
N GLY A 1 23.00 46.74 25.22
CA GLY A 1 22.44 45.83 26.24
C GLY A 1 20.91 45.84 26.29
N THR A 2 20.30 47.02 26.43
CA THR A 2 18.86 47.20 26.76
C THR A 2 17.87 46.88 25.64
N THR A 3 18.24 47.04 24.36
CA THR A 3 17.36 46.78 23.20
C THR A 3 17.21 45.29 22.87
N ALA A 4 18.26 44.49 23.07
CA ALA A 4 18.22 43.04 22.88
C ALA A 4 17.32 42.35 23.92
N ALA A 5 17.48 42.71 25.20
CA ALA A 5 16.65 42.20 26.30
C ALA A 5 15.16 42.56 26.14
N ARG A 6 14.84 43.74 25.59
CA ARG A 6 13.46 44.15 25.30
C ARG A 6 12.84 43.32 24.17
N ARG A 7 13.61 43.02 23.12
CA ARG A 7 13.17 42.17 21.99
C ARG A 7 12.92 40.73 22.43
N GLU A 8 13.73 40.22 23.35
CA GLU A 8 13.61 38.87 23.90
C GLU A 8 12.39 38.74 24.81
N LYS A 9 12.11 39.75 25.65
CA LYS A 9 10.87 39.81 26.44
C LYS A 9 9.61 39.90 25.57
N LEU A 10 9.65 40.62 24.45
CA LEU A 10 8.52 40.69 23.51
C LEU A 10 8.27 39.35 22.80
N LYS A 11 9.33 38.61 22.46
CA LYS A 11 9.19 37.24 21.93
C LYS A 11 8.60 36.29 22.98
N LEU A 12 9.06 36.39 24.23
CA LEU A 12 8.53 35.58 25.33
C LEU A 12 7.04 35.87 25.59
N LEU A 13 6.64 37.14 25.53
CA LEU A 13 5.23 37.55 25.65
C LEU A 13 4.37 36.99 24.51
N ALA A 14 4.87 37.01 23.27
CA ALA A 14 4.15 36.41 22.14
C ALA A 14 3.97 34.90 22.33
N VAL A 15 5.00 34.19 22.79
CA VAL A 15 4.93 32.76 23.09
C VAL A 15 3.94 32.48 24.22
N LEU A 16 3.96 33.26 25.31
CA LEU A 16 3.03 33.10 26.43
C LEU A 16 1.57 33.35 26.02
N HIS A 17 1.34 34.32 25.14
CA HIS A 17 0.00 34.61 24.63
C HIS A 17 -0.53 33.49 23.71
N ASP A 18 0.35 32.86 22.93
CA ASP A 18 0.01 31.70 22.10
C ASP A 18 -0.30 30.45 22.97
N TYR A 19 0.45 30.26 24.06
CA TYR A 19 0.15 29.24 25.07
C TYR A 19 -1.18 29.49 25.77
N GLU A 20 -1.49 30.74 26.13
CA GLU A 20 -2.75 31.11 26.78
C GLU A 20 -3.93 30.87 25.83
N GLU A 21 -3.85 31.28 24.57
CA GLU A 21 -4.87 30.99 23.57
C GLU A 21 -5.10 29.49 23.39
N THR A 22 -4.03 28.71 23.34
CA THR A 22 -4.09 27.26 23.19
C THR A 22 -4.75 26.62 24.42
N ALA A 23 -4.39 27.05 25.62
CA ALA A 23 -5.00 26.59 26.86
C ALA A 23 -6.50 26.91 26.93
N ILE A 24 -6.90 28.12 26.53
CA ILE A 24 -8.31 28.53 26.47
C ILE A 24 -9.10 27.66 25.47
N LYS A 25 -8.52 27.38 24.29
CA LYS A 25 -9.13 26.48 23.29
C LYS A 25 -9.29 25.06 23.85
N MET A 26 -8.29 24.54 24.55
CA MET A 26 -8.34 23.22 25.20
C MET A 26 -9.43 23.15 26.27
N VAL A 27 -9.51 24.13 27.17
CA VAL A 27 -10.54 24.17 28.22
C VAL A 27 -11.93 24.16 27.61
N LYS A 28 -12.18 24.99 26.60
CA LYS A 28 -13.48 25.03 25.91
C LYS A 28 -13.83 23.71 25.23
N ALA A 29 -12.87 23.03 24.61
CA ALA A 29 -13.10 21.74 23.96
C ALA A 29 -13.43 20.63 24.98
N VAL A 30 -12.74 20.62 26.14
CA VAL A 30 -13.04 19.69 27.24
C VAL A 30 -14.40 19.99 27.86
N GLU A 31 -14.77 21.26 28.00
CA GLU A 31 -16.10 21.63 28.46
C GLU A 31 -17.18 21.17 27.48
N LEU A 32 -17.03 21.40 26.17
CA LEU A 32 -17.98 20.89 25.18
C LEU A 32 -18.21 19.37 25.28
N LEU A 33 -17.16 18.60 25.55
CA LEU A 33 -17.25 17.16 25.82
C LEU A 33 -18.00 16.85 27.10
N ARG A 34 -17.75 17.58 28.19
CA ARG A 34 -18.45 17.40 29.48
C ARG A 34 -19.95 17.67 29.40
N TRP A 35 -20.36 18.55 28.50
CA TRP A 35 -21.77 18.90 28.30
C TRP A 35 -22.51 17.93 27.37
N ALA A 36 -21.79 16.99 26.75
CA ALA A 36 -22.41 15.99 25.89
C ALA A 36 -23.25 15.01 26.73
N PRO A 37 -24.51 14.70 26.35
CA PRO A 37 -25.42 13.87 27.14
C PRO A 37 -24.87 12.47 27.48
N TRP A 38 -23.98 11.95 26.63
CA TRP A 38 -23.38 10.63 26.77
C TRP A 38 -22.12 10.63 27.67
N TYR A 39 -21.55 11.79 28.00
CA TYR A 39 -20.30 11.86 28.77
C TYR A 39 -20.45 11.26 30.17
N ASN A 40 -21.58 11.54 30.82
CA ASN A 40 -21.89 10.99 32.15
C ASN A 40 -22.38 9.52 32.12
N LEU A 41 -22.58 8.95 30.93
CA LEU A 41 -22.96 7.54 30.74
C LEU A 41 -21.75 6.62 30.58
N ALA A 42 -20.57 7.18 30.32
CA ALA A 42 -19.32 6.42 30.21
C ALA A 42 -18.87 6.00 31.63
N GLY A 43 -18.93 4.70 31.93
CA GLY A 43 -18.39 4.15 33.17
C GLY A 43 -16.85 4.13 33.18
N ASN A 44 -16.26 3.98 34.37
CA ASN A 44 -14.79 3.92 34.57
C ASN A 44 -14.15 2.58 34.15
N SER A 45 -14.90 1.66 33.54
CA SER A 45 -14.40 0.36 33.12
C SER A 45 -13.99 0.38 31.65
N LEU A 46 -12.72 0.05 31.37
CA LEU A 46 -12.25 -0.20 30.02
C LEU A 46 -12.96 -1.45 29.45
N PRO A 47 -13.62 -1.36 28.29
CA PRO A 47 -14.22 -2.53 27.69
C PRO A 47 -13.15 -3.53 27.26
N THR A 48 -13.38 -4.81 27.53
CA THR A 48 -12.47 -5.91 27.16
C THR A 48 -12.49 -6.19 25.64
N TYR A 49 -13.46 -5.62 24.92
CA TYR A 49 -13.65 -5.77 23.49
C TYR A 49 -14.04 -4.43 22.87
N TYR A 50 -13.35 -4.03 21.80
CA TYR A 50 -13.65 -2.83 21.03
C TYR A 50 -14.52 -3.20 19.83
N PRO A 51 -15.85 -2.97 19.86
CA PRO A 51 -16.70 -3.22 18.71
C PRO A 51 -16.32 -2.33 17.52
N GLN A 52 -16.31 -2.91 16.31
CA GLN A 52 -16.05 -2.20 15.04
C GLN A 52 -16.94 -0.96 14.84
N ALA A 53 -18.12 -0.91 15.45
CA ALA A 53 -19.02 0.25 15.41
C ALA A 53 -18.43 1.52 16.05
N LEU A 54 -17.37 1.40 16.88
CA LEU A 54 -16.69 2.55 17.50
C LEU A 54 -16.01 3.46 16.46
N THR A 55 -15.52 2.93 15.33
CA THR A 55 -14.89 3.77 14.29
C THR A 55 -15.91 4.56 13.49
N SER A 56 -17.15 4.12 13.43
CA SER A 56 -18.28 4.82 12.82
C SER A 56 -19.04 5.73 13.81
N ASP A 57 -18.66 5.75 15.09
CA ASP A 57 -19.36 6.49 16.12
C ASP A 57 -18.91 7.96 16.15
N ALA A 58 -19.86 8.89 16.03
CA ALA A 58 -19.61 10.32 16.12
C ALA A 58 -18.93 10.74 17.45
N ARG A 59 -19.17 10.00 18.54
CA ARG A 59 -18.57 10.24 19.86
C ARG A 59 -17.07 9.94 19.87
N TYR A 60 -16.66 8.85 19.23
CA TYR A 60 -15.25 8.48 19.08
C TYR A 60 -14.52 9.49 18.19
N SER A 61 -15.16 9.93 17.10
CA SER A 61 -14.62 10.97 16.21
C SER A 61 -14.34 12.28 16.95
N ALA A 62 -15.23 12.70 17.86
CA ALA A 62 -15.04 13.90 18.68
C ALA A 62 -13.85 13.77 19.66
N LEU A 63 -13.73 12.62 20.34
CA LEU A 63 -12.62 12.35 21.26
C LEU A 63 -11.28 12.23 20.53
N TYR A 64 -11.27 11.57 19.37
CA TYR A 64 -10.08 11.43 18.54
C TYR A 64 -9.62 12.78 17.95
N ALA A 65 -10.57 13.63 17.54
CA ALA A 65 -10.26 14.99 17.12
C ALA A 65 -9.61 15.82 18.25
N LEU A 66 -10.14 15.75 19.47
CA LEU A 66 -9.52 16.38 20.65
C LEU A 66 -8.13 15.80 20.91
N TYR A 67 -7.97 14.48 20.88
CA TYR A 67 -6.67 13.82 21.07
C TYR A 67 -5.61 14.33 20.09
N ARG A 68 -5.95 14.46 18.80
CA ARG A 68 -5.05 15.01 17.77
C ARG A 68 -4.71 16.48 18.02
N GLN A 69 -5.69 17.29 18.42
CA GLN A 69 -5.47 18.70 18.78
C GLN A 69 -4.53 18.83 19.99
N LEU A 70 -4.69 17.98 21.01
CA LEU A 70 -3.83 17.95 22.20
C LEU A 70 -2.40 17.50 21.89
N ARG A 71 -2.22 16.64 20.88
CA ARG A 71 -0.90 16.21 20.38
C ARG A 71 -0.19 17.26 19.53
N ALA A 72 -0.82 18.41 19.27
CA ALA A 72 -0.31 19.44 18.35
C ALA A 72 0.07 18.88 16.97
N GLU A 73 -0.63 17.83 16.52
CA GLU A 73 -0.56 17.38 15.14
C GLU A 73 -1.25 18.46 14.29
N GLY A 74 -0.47 19.43 13.79
CA GLY A 74 -0.95 20.56 12.96
C GLY A 74 -1.52 20.14 11.59
N VAL A 75 -1.81 18.86 11.42
CA VAL A 75 -2.36 18.25 10.21
C VAL A 75 -3.68 17.58 10.58
N VAL A 76 -4.80 18.18 10.16
CA VAL A 76 -6.10 17.54 10.19
C VAL A 76 -6.14 16.55 9.02
N VAL A 77 -5.95 15.26 9.30
CA VAL A 77 -6.21 14.22 8.30
C VAL A 77 -7.71 14.02 8.19
N ALA A 78 -8.25 14.34 7.01
CA ALA A 78 -9.63 14.08 6.62
C ALA A 78 -9.65 12.91 5.63
N ILE A 79 -10.67 12.08 5.73
CA ILE A 79 -10.92 10.99 4.78
C ILE A 79 -11.98 11.49 3.80
N ASP A 80 -11.80 11.20 2.52
CA ASP A 80 -12.80 11.55 1.49
C ASP A 80 -14.17 10.96 1.85
N ASP A 81 -15.24 11.77 1.73
CA ASP A 81 -16.60 11.37 2.04
C ASP A 81 -17.06 10.16 1.21
N GLU A 82 -16.48 9.97 0.02
CA GLU A 82 -16.71 8.78 -0.80
C GLU A 82 -16.40 7.45 -0.07
N TYR A 83 -15.48 7.43 0.90
CA TYR A 83 -15.22 6.22 1.71
C TYR A 83 -16.44 5.83 2.58
N SER A 84 -17.22 6.80 3.04
CA SER A 84 -18.40 6.58 3.88
C SER A 84 -19.53 5.90 3.10
N TYR A 85 -19.56 6.07 1.78
CA TYR A 85 -20.59 5.51 0.89
C TYR A 85 -20.20 4.15 0.29
N GLN A 86 -18.96 3.70 0.47
CA GLN A 86 -18.47 2.45 -0.11
C GLN A 86 -18.59 1.28 0.87
N TRP A 87 -19.66 0.49 0.75
CA TRP A 87 -19.72 -0.82 1.38
C TRP A 87 -18.79 -1.79 0.63
N ARG A 88 -17.58 -2.02 1.15
CA ARG A 88 -16.61 -2.98 0.58
C ARG A 88 -16.74 -4.34 1.25
N ARG A 89 -16.64 -5.41 0.46
CA ARG A 89 -16.59 -6.77 0.99
C ARG A 89 -15.25 -7.02 1.71
N THR A 90 -15.22 -7.99 2.63
CA THR A 90 -14.01 -8.31 3.40
C THR A 90 -12.81 -8.69 2.52
N ASP A 91 -13.04 -9.38 1.40
CA ASP A 91 -11.99 -9.71 0.43
C ASP A 91 -11.40 -8.45 -0.23
N GLN A 92 -12.23 -7.50 -0.64
CA GLN A 92 -11.77 -6.22 -1.21
C GLN A 92 -11.05 -5.34 -0.18
N LEU A 93 -11.46 -5.40 1.09
CA LEU A 93 -10.75 -4.72 2.17
C LEU A 93 -9.38 -5.35 2.42
N TYR A 94 -9.27 -6.68 2.31
CA TYR A 94 -8.00 -7.38 2.43
C TYR A 94 -7.06 -7.03 1.26
N GLU A 95 -7.56 -6.99 0.03
CA GLU A 95 -6.81 -6.54 -1.16
C GLU A 95 -6.22 -5.14 -0.96
N LEU A 96 -7.06 -4.17 -0.59
CA LEU A 96 -6.61 -2.80 -0.34
C LEU A 96 -5.62 -2.72 0.83
N TRP A 97 -5.87 -3.47 1.90
CA TRP A 97 -4.96 -3.54 3.04
C TRP A 97 -3.60 -4.11 2.64
N CYS A 98 -3.57 -5.21 1.88
CA CYS A 98 -2.34 -5.80 1.35
C CYS A 98 -1.58 -4.80 0.47
N PHE A 99 -2.27 -4.09 -0.41
CA PHE A 99 -1.66 -3.07 -1.26
C PHE A 99 -0.99 -1.96 -0.44
N VAL A 100 -1.67 -1.43 0.58
CA VAL A 100 -1.08 -0.43 1.49
C VAL A 100 0.12 -1.01 2.25
N LYS A 101 0.08 -2.28 2.63
CA LYS A 101 1.21 -2.97 3.27
C LYS A 101 2.39 -3.14 2.32
N LEU A 102 2.16 -3.46 1.04
CA LEU A 102 3.22 -3.48 0.03
C LEU A 102 3.93 -2.13 -0.07
N TYR A 103 3.17 -1.04 -0.17
CA TYR A 103 3.73 0.31 -0.15
C TYR A 103 4.59 0.54 1.11
N ARG A 104 4.07 0.21 2.30
CA ARG A 104 4.80 0.37 3.56
C ARG A 104 6.10 -0.44 3.61
N VAL A 105 6.10 -1.63 3.03
CA VAL A 105 7.29 -2.47 2.92
C VAL A 105 8.31 -1.84 1.96
N LEU A 106 7.89 -1.31 0.81
CA LEU A 106 8.79 -0.69 -0.16
C LEU A 106 9.51 0.54 0.42
N VAL A 107 8.83 1.33 1.25
CA VAL A 107 9.42 2.51 1.92
C VAL A 107 10.13 2.20 3.24
N ASP A 108 10.06 0.94 3.70
CA ASP A 108 10.78 0.53 4.90
C ASP A 108 12.29 0.75 4.71
N PRO A 109 13.04 1.24 5.72
CA PRO A 109 14.48 1.49 5.57
C PRO A 109 15.32 0.29 5.11
N SER A 110 14.83 -0.94 5.34
CA SER A 110 15.48 -2.16 4.82
C SER A 110 15.43 -2.28 3.29
N ILE A 111 14.43 -1.67 2.63
CA ILE A 111 14.30 -1.61 1.18
C ILE A 111 14.66 -0.21 0.66
N GLY A 112 14.17 0.86 1.28
CA GLY A 112 14.67 2.22 1.12
C GLY A 112 14.10 3.03 -0.04
N PHE A 113 12.95 2.69 -0.62
CA PHE A 113 12.31 3.56 -1.63
C PHE A 113 11.64 4.78 -1.01
N GLN A 114 11.53 5.86 -1.78
CA GLN A 114 10.79 7.06 -1.40
C GLN A 114 9.68 7.36 -2.42
N PRO A 115 8.48 7.79 -1.98
CA PRO A 115 7.40 8.18 -2.90
C PRO A 115 7.76 9.45 -3.67
N LYS A 116 7.47 9.44 -4.97
CA LYS A 116 7.71 10.56 -5.90
C LYS A 116 6.40 11.23 -6.33
N SER A 117 5.37 10.44 -6.62
CA SER A 117 4.07 10.88 -7.11
C SER A 117 3.05 9.74 -7.08
N GLY A 118 1.79 10.05 -7.36
CA GLY A 118 0.69 9.11 -7.42
C GLY A 118 -0.18 9.10 -6.16
N TRP A 119 -1.48 8.79 -6.32
CA TRP A 119 -2.47 8.69 -5.25
C TRP A 119 -2.44 9.93 -4.30
N LEU A 120 -2.15 9.74 -3.01
CA LEU A 120 -2.13 10.80 -2.02
C LEU A 120 -0.93 11.75 -2.16
N PHE A 121 0.11 11.34 -2.92
CA PHE A 121 1.33 12.12 -3.08
C PHE A 121 1.20 13.22 -4.13
N ASP A 122 0.17 13.17 -4.98
CA ASP A 122 -0.16 14.24 -5.93
C ASP A 122 -1.08 15.30 -5.33
N SER A 123 -1.68 15.02 -4.17
CA SER A 123 -2.65 15.92 -3.53
C SER A 123 -1.92 17.06 -2.83
N ALA A 124 -2.23 18.30 -3.21
CA ALA A 124 -1.67 19.48 -2.57
C ALA A 124 -2.12 19.55 -1.10
N PHE A 125 -1.16 19.73 -0.19
CA PHE A 125 -1.43 19.94 1.23
C PHE A 125 -2.06 21.32 1.42
N ALA A 126 -3.39 21.39 1.38
CA ALA A 126 -4.12 22.64 1.55
C ALA A 126 -4.21 22.99 3.04
N SER A 127 -3.46 24.02 3.45
CA SER A 127 -3.67 24.77 4.71
C SER A 127 -3.95 23.91 5.95
N GLY A 128 -3.06 22.97 6.26
CA GLY A 128 -3.14 22.17 7.49
C GLY A 128 -4.15 21.02 7.46
N THR A 129 -4.82 20.76 6.32
CA THR A 129 -5.71 19.60 6.15
C THR A 129 -5.18 18.70 5.04
N MET A 130 -4.99 17.42 5.36
CA MET A 130 -4.62 16.39 4.40
C MET A 130 -5.85 15.54 4.10
N LEU A 131 -6.36 15.63 2.88
CA LEU A 131 -7.42 14.75 2.41
C LEU A 131 -6.79 13.45 1.90
N ILE A 132 -7.24 12.29 2.42
CA ILE A 132 -6.87 10.99 1.86
C ILE A 132 -7.88 10.66 0.76
N PRO A 133 -7.49 10.73 -0.53
CA PRO A 133 -8.40 10.40 -1.62
C PRO A 133 -8.73 8.91 -1.62
N VAL A 134 -9.90 8.58 -2.18
CA VAL A 134 -10.28 7.19 -2.43
C VAL A 134 -9.24 6.51 -3.30
N PHE A 135 -8.78 5.33 -2.87
CA PHE A 135 -7.93 4.49 -3.70
C PHE A 135 -8.79 3.83 -4.79
N GLN A 136 -8.76 4.39 -5.99
CA GLN A 136 -9.50 3.90 -7.15
C GLN A 136 -8.73 2.78 -7.86
N SER A 137 -9.45 1.93 -8.58
CA SER A 137 -8.86 0.94 -9.49
C SER A 137 -7.98 1.63 -10.53
N GLY A 138 -6.80 1.08 -10.80
CA GLY A 138 -5.82 1.66 -11.71
C GLY A 138 -4.93 2.75 -11.10
N ALA A 139 -5.18 3.19 -9.86
CA ALA A 139 -4.31 4.14 -9.19
C ALA A 139 -2.94 3.50 -8.89
N GLY A 140 -1.89 4.30 -9.01
CA GLY A 140 -0.51 3.88 -8.82
C GLY A 140 0.30 4.85 -7.97
N ILE A 141 1.42 4.36 -7.44
CA ILE A 141 2.39 5.11 -6.68
C ILE A 141 3.75 4.92 -7.36
N LEU A 142 4.37 6.04 -7.74
CA LEU A 142 5.75 6.06 -8.24
C LEU A 142 6.70 6.23 -7.07
N LEU A 143 7.68 5.34 -7.00
CA LEU A 143 8.68 5.25 -5.94
C LEU A 143 10.07 5.30 -6.56
N GLY A 144 11.07 5.85 -5.87
CA GLY A 144 12.44 5.81 -6.38
C GLY A 144 13.51 5.70 -5.31
N ARG A 145 14.65 5.17 -5.76
CA ARG A 145 15.96 5.21 -5.09
C ARG A 145 16.93 5.94 -6.00
N GLU A 146 17.14 7.23 -5.74
CA GLU A 146 17.95 8.10 -6.61
C GLU A 146 19.42 7.63 -6.68
N ALA A 147 19.99 7.20 -5.56
CA ALA A 147 21.38 6.75 -5.50
C ALA A 147 21.67 5.55 -6.42
N GLU A 148 20.66 4.72 -6.71
CA GLU A 148 20.78 3.51 -7.54
C GLU A 148 20.13 3.67 -8.92
N ASN A 149 19.55 4.84 -9.21
CA ASN A 149 18.77 5.10 -10.41
C ASN A 149 17.68 4.04 -10.68
N VAL A 150 16.98 3.65 -9.61
CA VAL A 150 15.88 2.69 -9.64
C VAL A 150 14.56 3.42 -9.42
N THR A 151 13.57 3.12 -10.26
CA THR A 151 12.19 3.59 -10.14
C THR A 151 11.26 2.40 -10.10
N LEU A 152 10.30 2.42 -9.18
CA LEU A 152 9.22 1.44 -9.12
C LEU A 152 7.88 2.12 -9.40
N HIS A 153 7.00 1.40 -10.07
CA HIS A 153 5.61 1.79 -10.24
C HIS A 153 4.71 0.70 -9.63
N LEU A 154 4.16 0.99 -8.46
CA LEU A 154 3.22 0.11 -7.76
C LEU A 154 1.80 0.49 -8.18
N VAL A 155 1.06 -0.45 -8.78
CA VAL A 155 -0.27 -0.20 -9.36
C VAL A 155 -1.29 -1.16 -8.75
N PHE A 156 -2.45 -0.63 -8.35
CA PHE A 156 -3.56 -1.39 -7.74
C PHE A 156 -4.65 -1.70 -8.75
N ASP A 157 -5.15 -2.94 -8.74
CA ASP A 157 -6.36 -3.40 -9.45
C ASP A 157 -6.50 -2.77 -10.84
N ALA A 158 -5.53 -3.05 -11.72
CA ALA A 158 -5.45 -2.43 -13.05
C ALA A 158 -5.54 -3.48 -14.15
N GLU A 159 -6.36 -3.18 -15.17
CA GLU A 159 -6.43 -4.03 -16.35
C GLU A 159 -5.18 -3.90 -17.22
N LEU A 160 -4.64 -5.05 -17.61
CA LEU A 160 -3.61 -5.18 -18.60
C LEU A 160 -4.25 -5.15 -19.99
N PRO A 161 -3.70 -4.35 -20.92
CA PRO A 161 -4.07 -4.40 -22.32
C PRO A 161 -3.97 -5.81 -22.91
N ARG A 162 -4.72 -6.03 -23.98
CA ARG A 162 -4.72 -7.31 -24.73
C ARG A 162 -3.73 -7.29 -25.90
N GLN A 163 -3.29 -6.11 -26.32
CA GLN A 163 -2.39 -5.93 -27.45
C GLN A 163 -1.20 -5.08 -27.05
N SER A 164 -0.05 -5.32 -27.69
CA SER A 164 1.19 -4.58 -27.41
C SER A 164 1.12 -3.11 -27.80
N GLN A 165 0.30 -2.75 -28.79
CA GLN A 165 0.14 -1.37 -29.25
C GLN A 165 -0.53 -0.45 -28.21
N ASP A 166 -1.27 -1.04 -27.28
CA ASP A 166 -2.01 -0.33 -26.22
C ASP A 166 -1.16 -0.19 -24.95
N THR A 167 0.14 -0.55 -25.02
CA THR A 167 1.08 -0.44 -23.89
C THR A 167 1.81 0.90 -23.91
N GLU A 168 2.25 1.35 -22.75
CA GLU A 168 2.95 2.63 -22.58
C GLU A 168 4.14 2.45 -21.63
N PHE A 169 5.33 2.83 -22.08
CA PHE A 169 6.54 2.81 -21.25
C PHE A 169 6.39 3.74 -20.04
N GLY A 170 6.80 3.28 -18.85
CA GLY A 170 6.73 4.07 -17.61
C GLY A 170 5.36 4.05 -16.91
N LYS A 171 4.30 3.63 -17.60
CA LYS A 171 2.93 3.63 -17.04
C LYS A 171 2.26 2.25 -17.10
N ALA A 172 2.25 1.63 -18.27
CA ALA A 172 1.61 0.34 -18.52
C ALA A 172 2.47 -0.50 -19.48
N PRO A 173 3.63 -1.03 -19.04
CA PRO A 173 4.59 -1.66 -19.92
C PRO A 173 4.22 -3.10 -20.34
N LEU A 174 3.09 -3.61 -19.87
CA LEU A 174 2.68 -5.00 -20.00
C LEU A 174 1.37 -5.13 -20.78
N PHE A 175 1.24 -6.23 -21.53
CA PHE A 175 -0.01 -6.72 -22.08
C PHE A 175 -0.14 -8.22 -21.81
N THR A 176 -1.33 -8.79 -21.89
CA THR A 176 -1.55 -10.24 -21.71
C THR A 176 -2.22 -10.87 -22.92
N ARG A 177 -1.79 -12.09 -23.26
CA ARG A 177 -2.47 -12.95 -24.24
C ARG A 177 -3.45 -13.94 -23.57
N GLY A 178 -3.33 -14.12 -22.26
CA GLY A 178 -4.16 -15.02 -21.47
C GLY A 178 -5.51 -14.41 -21.13
N MET A 179 -6.48 -15.20 -20.69
CA MET A 179 -7.82 -14.71 -20.35
C MET A 179 -7.83 -13.80 -19.12
N HIS A 180 -6.91 -14.01 -18.18
CA HIS A 180 -6.76 -13.22 -16.97
C HIS A 180 -5.93 -11.97 -17.23
N ASN A 181 -6.53 -10.79 -17.05
CA ASN A 181 -5.89 -9.51 -17.36
C ASN A 181 -6.00 -8.46 -16.27
N ARG A 182 -6.49 -8.79 -15.07
CA ARG A 182 -6.70 -7.80 -14.01
C ARG A 182 -6.15 -8.33 -12.69
N PRO A 183 -4.83 -8.25 -12.47
CA PRO A 183 -4.23 -8.59 -11.19
C PRO A 183 -4.60 -7.55 -10.13
N ASP A 184 -4.65 -7.97 -8.86
CA ASP A 184 -4.99 -7.09 -7.74
C ASP A 184 -3.87 -6.08 -7.45
N GLY A 185 -2.63 -6.43 -7.78
CA GLY A 185 -1.49 -5.52 -7.73
C GLY A 185 -0.41 -5.84 -8.75
N ARG A 186 0.36 -4.83 -9.12
CA ARG A 186 1.52 -4.95 -10.01
C ARG A 186 2.63 -4.02 -9.53
N LEU A 187 3.88 -4.51 -9.56
CA LEU A 187 5.06 -3.69 -9.32
C LEU A 187 5.95 -3.74 -10.56
N ASP A 188 6.01 -2.63 -11.28
CA ASP A 188 6.91 -2.48 -12.43
C ASP A 188 8.25 -1.92 -11.96
N ILE A 189 9.35 -2.54 -12.39
CA ILE A 189 10.71 -2.21 -11.94
C ILE A 189 11.49 -1.61 -13.12
N TYR A 190 12.07 -0.43 -12.89
CA TYR A 190 12.89 0.27 -13.86
C TYR A 190 14.27 0.56 -13.26
N SER A 191 15.33 0.31 -14.02
CA SER A 191 16.71 0.62 -13.65
C SER A 191 17.39 1.31 -14.82
N ASN A 192 18.10 2.42 -14.56
CA ASN A 192 18.81 3.16 -15.59
C ASN A 192 17.94 3.48 -16.82
N SER A 193 16.72 3.97 -16.56
CA SER A 193 15.71 4.29 -17.58
C SER A 193 15.32 3.12 -18.49
N THR A 194 15.61 1.89 -18.09
CA THR A 194 15.24 0.66 -18.78
C THR A 194 14.22 -0.11 -17.95
N TYR A 195 13.23 -0.73 -18.60
CA TYR A 195 12.25 -1.57 -17.93
C TYR A 195 12.86 -2.97 -17.67
N SER A 196 12.99 -3.33 -16.40
CA SER A 196 13.64 -4.57 -15.94
C SER A 196 12.66 -5.73 -15.73
N GLY A 197 11.35 -5.48 -15.79
CA GLY A 197 10.30 -6.49 -15.56
C GLY A 197 9.37 -6.11 -14.43
N SER A 198 8.46 -7.02 -14.07
CA SER A 198 7.47 -6.80 -13.03
C SER A 198 7.27 -8.01 -12.11
N ILE A 199 6.70 -7.71 -10.94
CA ILE A 199 6.11 -8.67 -10.01
C ILE A 199 4.59 -8.46 -10.04
N ILE A 200 3.83 -9.55 -10.12
CA ILE A 200 2.36 -9.52 -10.05
C ILE A 200 1.91 -9.96 -8.66
N PHE A 201 0.90 -9.30 -8.11
CA PHE A 201 0.29 -9.64 -6.83
C PHE A 201 -1.18 -9.99 -7.04
N ASP A 202 -1.61 -11.06 -6.39
CA ASP A 202 -2.99 -11.52 -6.33
C ASP A 202 -3.32 -11.84 -4.86
N PHE A 203 -4.25 -11.11 -4.27
CA PHE A 203 -4.54 -11.12 -2.84
C PHE A 203 -5.75 -12.01 -2.56
N LYS A 204 -5.54 -13.13 -1.85
CA LYS A 204 -6.58 -14.13 -1.60
C LYS A 204 -6.99 -14.12 -0.14
N TYR A 205 -8.16 -13.55 0.17
CA TYR A 205 -8.77 -13.67 1.50
C TYR A 205 -9.46 -15.02 1.71
N ARG A 206 -8.68 -16.10 1.74
CA ARG A 206 -9.15 -17.47 1.96
C ARG A 206 -8.00 -18.42 2.33
N PRO A 207 -8.29 -19.60 2.91
CA PRO A 207 -7.27 -20.61 3.18
C PRO A 207 -6.56 -21.11 1.92
N LEU A 208 -5.30 -21.54 2.07
CA LEU A 208 -4.43 -22.02 0.98
C LEU A 208 -5.10 -23.07 0.08
N TYR A 209 -5.67 -24.12 0.69
CA TYR A 209 -6.35 -25.20 -0.03
C TYR A 209 -7.54 -24.72 -0.90
N GLY A 210 -8.05 -23.52 -0.64
CA GLY A 210 -9.16 -22.93 -1.38
C GLY A 210 -8.74 -22.27 -2.70
N PHE A 211 -7.44 -22.14 -2.97
CA PHE A 211 -6.94 -21.54 -4.21
C PHE A 211 -5.68 -22.19 -4.79
N TRP A 212 -4.93 -22.96 -3.99
CA TRP A 212 -3.75 -23.68 -4.43
C TRP A 212 -3.77 -25.12 -3.91
N ASP A 213 -3.54 -26.07 -4.81
CA ASP A 213 -3.42 -27.49 -4.50
C ASP A 213 -2.24 -28.08 -5.29
N THR A 214 -1.16 -28.39 -4.57
CA THR A 214 0.06 -28.95 -5.13
C THR A 214 -0.19 -30.30 -5.80
N SER A 215 -1.14 -31.10 -5.30
CA SER A 215 -1.47 -32.40 -5.89
C SER A 215 -2.20 -32.27 -7.24
N ALA A 216 -2.86 -31.13 -7.47
CA ALA A 216 -3.59 -30.83 -8.69
C ALA A 216 -2.76 -30.06 -9.74
N ILE A 217 -1.45 -29.81 -9.49
CA ILE A 217 -0.56 -29.12 -10.45
C ILE A 217 -0.61 -29.79 -11.82
N THR A 218 -0.43 -31.11 -11.88
CA THR A 218 -0.44 -31.87 -13.14
C THR A 218 -1.81 -32.43 -13.51
N GLY A 219 -2.81 -32.25 -12.64
CA GLY A 219 -4.15 -32.80 -12.78
C GLY A 219 -5.10 -31.88 -13.54
N SER A 220 -6.16 -32.47 -14.10
CA SER A 220 -7.25 -31.73 -14.78
C SER A 220 -8.15 -30.95 -13.82
N LEU A 221 -8.13 -31.28 -12.53
CA LEU A 221 -8.96 -30.66 -11.48
C LEU A 221 -8.28 -29.47 -10.80
N ARG A 222 -7.48 -28.71 -11.55
CA ARG A 222 -6.75 -27.56 -11.00
C ARG A 222 -7.71 -26.44 -10.58
N PRO A 223 -7.56 -25.84 -9.38
CA PRO A 223 -8.36 -24.70 -8.97
C PRO A 223 -8.31 -23.55 -9.99
N LYS A 224 -9.44 -22.85 -10.20
CA LYS A 224 -9.49 -21.70 -11.14
C LYS A 224 -8.50 -20.60 -10.78
N ALA A 225 -8.36 -20.30 -9.49
CA ALA A 225 -7.41 -19.30 -8.99
C ALA A 225 -5.96 -19.72 -9.28
N MET A 226 -5.65 -21.01 -9.22
CA MET A 226 -4.33 -21.51 -9.56
C MET A 226 -4.01 -21.35 -11.06
N ASN A 227 -4.99 -21.63 -11.94
CA ASN A 227 -4.84 -21.34 -13.37
C ASN A 227 -4.64 -19.83 -13.63
N GLN A 228 -5.32 -18.97 -12.90
CA GLN A 228 -5.14 -17.52 -12.97
C GLN A 228 -3.72 -17.10 -12.61
N LEU A 229 -3.18 -17.57 -11.48
CA LEU A 229 -1.80 -17.27 -11.05
C LEU A 229 -0.77 -17.73 -12.08
N ILE A 230 -0.92 -18.95 -12.60
CA ILE A 230 -0.02 -19.50 -13.62
C ILE A 230 -0.11 -18.70 -14.93
N SER A 231 -1.33 -18.31 -15.34
CA SER A 231 -1.55 -17.49 -16.54
C SER A 231 -0.89 -16.13 -16.44
N TYR A 232 -0.90 -15.49 -15.25
CA TYR A 232 -0.14 -14.24 -15.06
C TYR A 232 1.36 -14.43 -15.28
N ALA A 233 1.94 -15.53 -14.83
CA ALA A 233 3.36 -15.81 -15.05
C ALA A 233 3.68 -16.13 -16.52
N SER A 234 2.81 -16.90 -17.19
CA SER A 234 3.12 -17.49 -18.51
C SER A 234 2.66 -16.65 -19.70
N ASP A 235 1.63 -15.82 -19.55
CA ASP A 235 0.91 -15.23 -20.70
C ASP A 235 1.11 -13.71 -20.84
N ILE A 236 1.61 -13.05 -19.79
CA ILE A 236 1.96 -11.63 -19.81
C ILE A 236 3.24 -11.41 -20.61
N ARG A 237 3.26 -10.37 -21.44
CA ARG A 237 4.38 -9.98 -22.31
C ARG A 237 4.61 -8.48 -22.24
N SER A 238 5.79 -8.05 -22.68
CA SER A 238 6.17 -6.64 -22.74
C SER A 238 6.98 -6.34 -23.99
N PRO A 239 6.67 -5.27 -24.73
CA PRO A 239 7.54 -4.79 -25.79
C PRO A 239 8.75 -4.02 -25.24
N TYR A 240 8.81 -3.68 -23.95
CA TYR A 240 9.81 -2.78 -23.38
C TYR A 240 10.93 -3.47 -22.59
N LEU A 241 10.79 -4.75 -22.27
CA LEU A 241 11.73 -5.48 -21.43
C LEU A 241 13.17 -5.36 -21.95
N HIS A 242 14.05 -4.78 -21.12
CA HIS A 242 15.46 -4.52 -21.40
C HIS A 242 15.74 -3.80 -22.73
N THR A 243 14.85 -2.90 -23.16
CA THR A 243 15.07 -2.08 -24.37
C THR A 243 16.02 -0.93 -24.06
N PRO A 244 17.02 -0.62 -24.91
CA PRO A 244 17.32 -1.22 -26.22
C PRO A 244 18.31 -2.40 -26.20
N CYS A 245 18.75 -2.85 -25.03
CA CYS A 245 19.82 -3.84 -24.87
C CYS A 245 19.52 -5.22 -25.48
N ILE A 246 18.26 -5.66 -25.46
CA ILE A 246 17.83 -6.95 -26.00
C ILE A 246 17.07 -6.75 -27.32
N ASP A 247 17.41 -7.52 -28.36
CA ASP A 247 16.68 -7.52 -29.63
C ASP A 247 15.22 -7.98 -29.46
N GLN A 248 14.33 -7.44 -30.28
CA GLN A 248 12.89 -7.71 -30.20
C GLN A 248 12.55 -9.21 -30.28
N ARG A 249 13.29 -10.00 -31.09
CA ARG A 249 13.02 -11.44 -31.26
C ARG A 249 13.27 -12.22 -29.98
N TRP A 250 14.36 -11.91 -29.28
CA TRP A 250 14.70 -12.55 -28.01
C TRP A 250 13.80 -12.09 -26.88
N ARG A 251 13.42 -10.80 -26.89
CA ARG A 251 12.53 -10.22 -25.88
C ARG A 251 11.19 -10.95 -25.76
N GLN A 252 10.61 -11.38 -26.88
CA GLN A 252 9.32 -12.10 -26.88
C GLN A 252 9.39 -13.48 -26.22
N SER A 253 10.59 -14.06 -26.14
CA SER A 253 10.86 -15.36 -25.52
C SER A 253 11.14 -15.26 -24.03
N ILE A 254 11.42 -14.06 -23.50
CA ILE A 254 11.70 -13.83 -22.09
C ILE A 254 10.41 -13.35 -21.40
N SER A 255 10.07 -13.96 -20.27
CA SER A 255 8.95 -13.48 -19.47
C SER A 255 9.34 -12.15 -18.80
N PRO A 256 8.55 -11.08 -18.95
CA PRO A 256 8.75 -9.86 -18.16
C PRO A 256 8.33 -10.05 -16.70
N ILE A 257 7.55 -11.10 -16.40
CA ILE A 257 7.10 -11.42 -15.04
C ILE A 257 8.13 -12.33 -14.38
N HIS A 258 8.75 -11.82 -13.32
CA HIS A 258 9.76 -12.56 -12.58
C HIS A 258 9.14 -13.48 -11.54
N GLU A 259 8.12 -12.99 -10.83
CA GLU A 259 7.33 -13.77 -9.89
C GLU A 259 5.88 -13.27 -9.86
N VAL A 260 4.96 -14.20 -9.59
CA VAL A 260 3.56 -13.94 -9.26
C VAL A 260 3.34 -14.33 -7.81
N TRP A 261 2.91 -13.39 -6.99
CA TRP A 261 2.72 -13.57 -5.55
C TRP A 261 1.25 -13.74 -5.24
N ALA A 262 0.88 -14.94 -4.76
CA ALA A 262 -0.39 -15.15 -4.10
C ALA A 262 -0.22 -14.82 -2.61
N VAL A 263 -0.74 -13.67 -2.20
CA VAL A 263 -0.67 -13.24 -0.79
C VAL A 263 -1.98 -13.59 -0.11
N PHE A 264 -1.91 -14.24 1.05
CA PHE A 264 -3.10 -14.69 1.77
C PHE A 264 -2.92 -14.54 3.29
N PRO A 265 -3.99 -14.60 4.12
CA PRO A 265 -3.88 -14.40 5.57
C PRO A 265 -3.03 -15.43 6.33
N GLY A 266 -2.43 -16.40 5.64
CA GLY A 266 -1.63 -17.45 6.26
C GLY A 266 -2.44 -18.66 6.69
N THR A 267 -1.84 -19.45 7.57
CA THR A 267 -2.42 -20.70 8.07
C THR A 267 -2.69 -20.59 9.56
N ASN A 268 -3.60 -21.41 10.08
CA ASN A 268 -3.94 -21.44 11.51
C ASN A 268 -2.75 -21.75 12.44
N ARG A 269 -1.58 -22.12 11.89
CA ARG A 269 -0.36 -22.42 12.65
C ARG A 269 0.45 -21.17 13.01
N GLY A 270 0.08 -19.99 12.50
CA GLY A 270 0.81 -18.74 12.69
C GLY A 270 2.17 -18.72 11.96
N GLY A 271 2.82 -17.56 11.99
CA GLY A 271 4.14 -17.35 11.35
C GLY A 271 4.10 -17.10 9.84
N LEU A 272 5.26 -16.76 9.28
CA LEU A 272 5.43 -16.48 7.86
C LEU A 272 5.40 -17.79 7.05
N TYR A 273 4.33 -17.99 6.28
CA TYR A 273 4.29 -18.93 5.16
C TYR A 273 5.01 -18.31 3.96
N ASN A 274 5.94 -19.03 3.35
CA ASN A 274 6.63 -18.61 2.13
C ASN A 274 7.07 -19.85 1.35
N GLU A 275 6.35 -20.17 0.26
CA GLU A 275 6.64 -21.30 -0.63
C GLU A 275 6.78 -20.80 -2.06
N ILE A 276 7.79 -21.30 -2.78
CA ILE A 276 8.04 -20.97 -4.19
C ILE A 276 7.77 -22.22 -5.03
N HIS A 277 6.98 -22.05 -6.09
CA HIS A 277 6.80 -23.02 -7.16
C HIS A 277 7.55 -22.51 -8.41
N PRO A 278 8.84 -22.86 -8.56
CA PRO A 278 9.72 -22.25 -9.56
C PRO A 278 9.27 -22.52 -11.00
N ASP A 279 8.74 -23.72 -11.28
CA ASP A 279 8.25 -24.14 -12.61
C ASP A 279 7.06 -23.30 -13.11
N HIS A 280 6.42 -22.56 -12.20
CA HIS A 280 5.29 -21.69 -12.50
C HIS A 280 5.56 -20.22 -12.19
N SER A 281 6.75 -19.91 -11.65
CA SER A 281 7.10 -18.58 -11.15
C SER A 281 6.06 -18.03 -10.16
N VAL A 282 5.42 -18.90 -9.38
CA VAL A 282 4.42 -18.53 -8.37
C VAL A 282 5.03 -18.65 -6.98
N ARG A 283 4.86 -17.61 -6.17
CA ARG A 283 5.17 -17.61 -4.74
C ARG A 283 3.88 -17.51 -3.93
N LEU A 284 3.73 -18.38 -2.93
CA LEU A 284 2.64 -18.35 -1.96
C LEU A 284 3.21 -17.77 -0.67
N ILE A 285 2.68 -16.62 -0.22
CA ILE A 285 3.22 -15.93 0.95
C ILE A 285 2.11 -15.45 1.88
N SER A 286 2.28 -15.65 3.18
CA SER A 286 1.30 -15.18 4.16
C SER A 286 1.52 -13.72 4.53
N LEU A 287 0.43 -12.97 4.67
CA LEU A 287 0.43 -11.63 5.24
C LEU A 287 -0.88 -11.42 6.01
N ALA A 288 -0.82 -11.51 7.34
CA ALA A 288 -1.96 -11.24 8.22
C ALA A 288 -1.78 -9.91 8.98
N PRO A 289 -2.89 -9.30 9.46
CA PRO A 289 -2.86 -8.02 10.19
C PRO A 289 -1.89 -7.95 11.37
N ASP A 290 -1.66 -9.08 12.04
CA ASP A 290 -0.81 -9.26 13.22
C ASP A 290 0.62 -9.73 12.90
N THR A 291 0.93 -9.99 11.62
CA THR A 291 2.24 -10.50 11.21
C THR A 291 3.28 -9.37 11.14
N ASP A 292 4.48 -9.64 11.65
CA ASP A 292 5.64 -8.78 11.45
C ASP A 292 5.99 -8.68 9.96
N LEU A 293 6.25 -7.46 9.48
CA LEU A 293 6.54 -7.18 8.08
C LEU A 293 8.00 -7.48 7.72
N ALA A 294 8.91 -7.63 8.68
CA ALA A 294 10.35 -7.78 8.40
C ALA A 294 10.65 -8.98 7.48
N GLY A 295 10.01 -10.12 7.73
CA GLY A 295 10.18 -11.31 6.89
C GLY A 295 9.64 -11.12 5.47
N PHE A 296 8.49 -10.46 5.32
CA PHE A 296 7.91 -10.13 4.02
C PHE A 296 8.79 -9.12 3.26
N ALA A 297 9.31 -8.11 3.97
CA ALA A 297 10.21 -7.10 3.43
C ALA A 297 11.52 -7.70 2.93
N ALA A 298 12.14 -8.59 3.70
CA ALA A 298 13.35 -9.29 3.28
C ALA A 298 13.15 -10.10 1.99
N VAL A 299 12.01 -10.79 1.86
CA VAL A 299 11.70 -11.55 0.64
C VAL A 299 11.47 -10.61 -0.55
N LEU A 300 10.68 -9.54 -0.38
CA LEU A 300 10.39 -8.61 -1.48
C LEU A 300 11.64 -7.86 -1.93
N GLY A 301 12.44 -7.36 -0.97
CA GLY A 301 13.73 -6.73 -1.24
C GLY A 301 14.67 -7.65 -2.02
N GLY A 302 14.84 -8.89 -1.56
CA GLY A 302 15.68 -9.88 -2.24
C GLY A 302 15.23 -10.21 -3.67
N VAL A 303 13.91 -10.25 -3.94
CA VAL A 303 13.39 -10.44 -5.30
C VAL A 303 13.66 -9.20 -6.16
N ILE A 304 13.43 -7.99 -5.66
CA ILE A 304 13.73 -6.74 -6.39
C ILE A 304 15.23 -6.69 -6.73
N ASP A 305 16.11 -6.98 -5.79
CA ASP A 305 17.56 -6.95 -6.00
C ASP A 305 18.00 -8.03 -7.01
N SER A 306 17.37 -9.21 -6.99
CA SER A 306 17.60 -10.25 -8.00
C SER A 306 17.22 -9.80 -9.41
N ILE A 307 16.11 -9.09 -9.56
CA ILE A 307 15.65 -8.54 -10.84
C ILE A 307 16.62 -7.47 -11.33
N LEU A 308 17.04 -6.57 -10.44
CA LEU A 308 18.01 -5.52 -10.76
C LEU A 308 19.39 -6.09 -11.13
N ALA A 309 19.82 -7.19 -10.49
CA ALA A 309 21.07 -7.86 -10.81
C ALA A 309 21.07 -8.50 -12.21
N LYS A 310 19.92 -9.01 -12.68
CA LYS A 310 19.75 -9.56 -14.04
C LYS A 310 19.68 -8.49 -15.13
N ALA A 311 19.38 -7.25 -14.75
CA ALA A 311 19.26 -6.12 -15.67
C ALA A 311 20.60 -5.44 -15.99
N LYS A 312 21.66 -5.75 -15.23
CA LYS A 312 23.05 -5.31 -15.46
C LYS A 312 23.74 -6.23 -16.47
#